data_AF-A0A2V7F1G8-F1
#
_entry.id   AF-A0A2V7F1G8-F1
#
_cell.length_a   1.000
_cell.length_b   1.000
_cell.length_c   1.000
_cell.angle_alpha   90.00
_cell.angle_beta   90.00
_cell.angle_gamma   90.00
#
_symmetry.space_group_name_H-M   'P 1'
#
loop_
_entity.id
_entity.type
_entity.pdbx_description
1 polymer ?
#
loop_
_entity_poly.entity_id
_entity_poly.type
_entity_poly.pdbx_seq_one_letter_code
_entity_poly.pdbx_strand_id
1 'polypeptide(L)'
;MGTVSPLDRDRARAVSGRSPRPARPTVTLEEKQTVIRLRVNGARTPTRLYLYVDGDLADTWVDVEATYDASPERLAPGRHAVTARAVDALGRWAGASIIVER
;
A
#
# COMPACT_ATOMS: atom_id res chain seq x y z
N MET A 1 4.59 -63.48 15.95
CA MET A 1 5.75 -62.57 16.09
C MET A 1 5.88 -61.77 14.80
N GLY A 2 5.06 -60.73 14.64
CA GLY A 2 5.06 -59.90 13.43
C GLY A 2 6.03 -58.74 13.59
N THR A 3 7.02 -58.64 12.71
CA THR A 3 7.95 -57.52 12.65
C THR A 3 7.24 -56.32 12.03
N VAL A 4 7.00 -55.28 12.83
CA VAL A 4 6.59 -53.97 12.31
C VAL A 4 7.78 -53.30 11.63
N SER A 5 7.68 -53.11 10.31
CA SER A 5 8.63 -52.34 9.49
C SER A 5 8.70 -50.89 9.96
N PRO A 6 9.89 -50.26 10.06
CA PRO A 6 10.04 -48.88 10.55
C PRO A 6 9.76 -47.80 9.48
N LEU A 7 9.07 -48.14 8.38
CA LEU A 7 8.91 -47.26 7.22
C LEU A 7 7.77 -46.23 7.33
N ASP A 8 7.04 -46.19 8.46
CA ASP A 8 5.89 -45.29 8.65
C ASP A 8 6.24 -43.94 9.32
N ARG A 9 7.51 -43.50 9.31
CA ARG A 9 7.89 -42.20 9.87
C ARG A 9 7.90 -41.02 8.90
N ASP A 10 7.78 -41.25 7.60
CA ASP A 10 7.94 -40.18 6.60
C ASP A 10 6.62 -39.65 6.02
N ARG A 11 5.51 -39.76 6.76
CA ARG A 11 4.23 -39.17 6.35
C ARG A 11 3.93 -37.82 6.99
N ALA A 12 4.96 -37.05 7.32
CA ALA A 12 4.82 -35.74 7.95
C ALA A 12 5.71 -34.66 7.29
N ARG A 13 5.74 -34.54 5.95
CA ARG A 13 6.43 -33.41 5.32
C ARG A 13 6.06 -33.15 3.86
N ALA A 14 4.81 -32.73 3.59
CA ALA A 14 4.48 -32.14 2.30
C ALA A 14 3.24 -31.23 2.35
N VAL A 15 3.24 -30.23 3.24
CA VAL A 15 2.35 -29.06 3.10
C VAL A 15 3.15 -27.78 3.38
N SER A 16 4.21 -27.54 2.60
CA SER A 16 4.91 -26.26 2.61
C SER A 16 5.48 -26.01 1.22
N GLY A 17 4.77 -25.20 0.44
CA GLY A 17 5.18 -24.91 -0.92
C GLY A 17 4.34 -23.90 -1.69
N ARG A 18 3.32 -23.28 -1.09
CA ARG A 18 2.80 -22.03 -1.67
C ARG A 18 3.68 -20.90 -1.18
N SER A 19 4.75 -20.62 -1.93
CA SER A 19 5.36 -19.28 -1.89
C SER A 19 4.21 -18.28 -2.04
N PRO A 20 3.99 -17.35 -1.10
CA PRO A 20 3.00 -16.31 -1.29
C PRO A 20 3.31 -15.62 -2.61
N ARG A 21 2.29 -15.45 -3.45
CA ARG A 21 2.43 -14.64 -4.68
C ARG A 21 2.98 -13.28 -4.24
N PRO A 22 4.01 -12.72 -4.91
CA PRO A 22 4.51 -11.40 -4.55
C PRO A 22 3.35 -10.41 -4.52
N ALA A 23 3.11 -9.82 -3.35
CA ALA A 23 2.02 -8.87 -3.16
C ALA A 23 2.25 -7.70 -4.13
N ARG A 24 1.25 -7.35 -4.93
CA ARG A 24 1.29 -6.13 -5.75
C ARG A 24 1.14 -4.93 -4.81
N PRO A 25 1.83 -3.81 -5.07
CA PRO A 25 1.62 -2.62 -4.27
C PRO A 25 0.15 -2.17 -4.39
N THR A 26 -0.40 -1.68 -3.29
CA THR A 26 -1.71 -1.00 -3.27
C THR A 26 -1.58 0.30 -2.50
N VAL A 27 -2.38 1.31 -2.86
CA VAL A 27 -2.44 2.59 -2.17
C VAL A 27 -3.83 2.75 -1.57
N THR A 28 -3.91 3.26 -0.34
CA THR A 28 -5.15 3.65 0.30
C THR A 28 -5.07 5.09 0.76
N LEU A 29 -6.16 5.83 0.58
CA LEU A 29 -6.37 7.18 1.06
C LEU A 29 -7.50 7.16 2.08
N GLU A 30 -7.27 7.78 3.23
CA GLU A 30 -8.28 7.99 4.26
C GLU A 30 -8.28 9.47 4.67
N GLU A 31 -9.41 10.13 4.52
CA GLU A 31 -9.60 11.49 5.03
C GLU A 31 -10.17 11.45 6.46
N LYS A 32 -9.58 12.25 7.36
CA LYS A 32 -10.09 12.53 8.69
C LYS A 32 -9.92 14.02 8.98
N GLN A 33 -11.02 14.76 9.05
CA GLN A 33 -11.05 16.20 9.29
C GLN A 33 -10.17 16.96 8.26
N THR A 34 -9.06 17.57 8.70
CA THR A 34 -8.10 18.28 7.84
C THR A 34 -6.88 17.46 7.49
N VAL A 35 -6.91 16.15 7.68
CA VAL A 35 -5.76 15.29 7.39
C VAL A 35 -6.15 14.19 6.41
N ILE A 36 -5.36 14.05 5.35
CA ILE A 36 -5.43 12.92 4.43
C ILE A 36 -4.27 11.99 4.75
N ARG A 37 -4.57 10.73 5.07
CA ARG A 37 -3.59 9.68 5.36
C ARG A 37 -3.41 8.81 4.12
N LEU A 38 -2.16 8.65 3.71
CA LEU A 38 -1.74 7.81 2.61
C LEU A 38 -1.07 6.57 3.20
N ARG A 39 -1.40 5.38 2.68
CA ARG A 39 -0.68 4.14 3.00
C ARG A 39 -0.43 3.32 1.75
N VAL A 40 0.75 2.71 1.70
CA VAL A 40 1.16 1.80 0.64
C VAL A 40 1.41 0.43 1.23
N ASN A 41 0.67 -0.57 0.76
CA ASN A 41 0.81 -1.96 1.21
C ASN A 41 1.48 -2.80 0.13
N GLY A 42 2.25 -3.82 0.52
CA GLY A 42 2.86 -4.77 -0.43
C GLY A 42 3.97 -4.20 -1.33
N ALA A 43 4.42 -2.97 -1.08
CA ALA A 43 5.52 -2.32 -1.80
C ALA A 43 6.89 -2.77 -1.28
N ARG A 44 7.90 -2.77 -2.15
CA ARG A 44 9.30 -2.95 -1.77
C ARG A 44 9.95 -1.59 -1.51
N THR A 45 10.48 -1.37 -0.31
CA THR A 45 11.17 -0.13 0.03
C THR A 45 12.54 0.00 -0.66
N PRO A 46 13.02 1.23 -0.93
CA PRO A 46 12.29 2.50 -0.75
C PRO A 46 11.11 2.66 -1.71
N THR A 47 10.05 3.36 -1.27
CA THR A 47 8.87 3.66 -2.07
C THR A 47 8.74 5.17 -2.21
N ARG A 48 8.54 5.67 -3.43
CA ARG A 48 8.24 7.08 -3.69
C ARG A 48 6.73 7.28 -3.76
N LEU A 49 6.20 8.16 -2.92
CA LEU A 49 4.79 8.58 -2.93
C LEU A 49 4.69 9.98 -3.53
N TYR A 50 3.65 10.17 -4.33
CA TYR A 50 3.27 11.45 -4.94
C TYR A 50 1.80 11.68 -4.62
N LEU A 51 1.46 12.86 -4.11
CA LEU A 51 0.09 13.29 -3.94
C LEU A 51 -0.21 14.43 -4.91
N TYR A 52 -1.32 14.31 -5.62
CA TYR A 52 -1.84 15.31 -6.52
C TYR A 52 -3.19 15.81 -6.01
N VAL A 53 -3.43 17.11 -6.12
CA VAL A 53 -4.70 17.77 -5.83
C VAL A 53 -5.14 18.46 -7.12
N ASP A 54 -6.33 18.10 -7.63
CA ASP A 54 -6.88 18.60 -8.90
C ASP A 54 -5.96 18.43 -10.11
N GLY A 55 -5.04 17.46 -10.05
CA GLY A 55 -4.06 17.16 -11.09
C GLY A 55 -2.68 17.78 -10.86
N ASP A 56 -2.56 18.74 -9.94
CA ASP A 56 -1.30 19.39 -9.61
C ASP A 56 -0.55 18.64 -8.51
N LEU A 57 0.78 18.53 -8.63
CA LEU A 57 1.61 17.87 -7.63
C LEU A 57 1.64 18.71 -6.35
N ALA A 58 1.04 18.19 -5.29
CA ALA A 58 0.92 18.89 -4.01
C ALA A 58 2.08 18.54 -3.05
N ASP A 59 2.50 17.26 -3.01
CA ASP A 59 3.55 16.82 -2.10
C ASP A 59 4.16 15.45 -2.51
N THR A 60 5.33 15.13 -1.94
CA THR A 60 6.07 13.88 -2.21
C THR A 60 6.78 13.34 -0.98
N TRP A 61 6.87 12.01 -0.87
CA TRP A 61 7.57 11.33 0.22
C TRP A 61 8.37 10.13 -0.27
N VAL A 62 9.35 9.70 0.54
CA VAL A 62 10.05 8.42 0.38
C VAL A 62 9.77 7.55 1.61
N ASP A 63 8.54 7.03 1.67
CA ASP A 63 8.06 6.18 2.75
C ASP A 63 6.90 5.30 2.25
N VAL A 64 6.31 4.45 3.08
CA VAL A 64 5.07 3.72 2.80
C VAL A 64 3.86 4.31 3.49
N GLU A 65 4.06 5.26 4.42
CA GLU A 65 2.99 6.03 5.05
C GLU A 65 3.29 7.53 4.92
N ALA A 66 2.26 8.34 4.71
CA ALA A 66 2.37 9.79 4.68
C ALA A 66 1.08 10.44 5.14
N THR A 67 1.18 11.70 5.57
CA THR A 67 0.03 12.54 5.91
C THR A 67 0.13 13.86 5.17
N TYR A 68 -0.99 14.30 4.62
CA TYR A 68 -1.12 15.60 3.98
C TYR A 68 -2.11 16.45 4.75
N ASP A 69 -1.69 17.68 5.08
CA ASP A 69 -2.59 18.68 5.64
C ASP A 69 -3.48 19.25 4.54
N ALA A 70 -4.78 19.13 4.74
CA ALA A 70 -5.82 19.61 3.85
C ALA A 70 -6.59 20.76 4.51
N SER A 71 -5.93 21.54 5.37
CA SER A 71 -6.46 22.79 5.91
C SER A 71 -6.89 23.78 4.81
N PRO A 72 -7.75 24.76 5.14
CA PRO A 72 -8.21 25.78 4.19
C PRO A 72 -7.09 26.59 3.50
N GLU A 73 -5.90 26.63 4.10
CA GLU A 73 -4.71 27.27 3.53
C GLU A 73 -4.11 26.48 2.36
N ARG A 74 -4.33 25.16 2.34
CA ARG A 74 -3.82 24.25 1.31
C ARG A 74 -4.88 23.86 0.30
N LEU A 75 -6.12 23.63 0.75
CA LEU A 75 -7.26 23.36 -0.11
C LEU A 75 -8.34 24.40 0.16
N ALA A 76 -8.68 25.19 -0.85
CA ALA A 76 -9.78 26.13 -0.77
C ALA A 76 -11.12 25.42 -0.48
N PRO A 77 -12.16 26.13 -0.02
CA PRO A 77 -13.49 25.53 0.09
C PRO A 77 -13.99 25.01 -1.27
N GLY A 78 -14.54 23.79 -1.28
CA GLY A 78 -14.98 23.14 -2.52
C GLY A 78 -14.63 21.65 -2.62
N ARG A 79 -14.89 21.07 -3.81
CA ARG A 79 -14.61 19.66 -4.10
C ARG A 79 -13.26 19.55 -4.79
N HIS A 80 -12.37 18.74 -4.21
CA HIS A 80 -11.03 18.50 -4.72
C HIS A 80 -10.82 17.02 -5.07
N ALA A 81 -10.26 16.75 -6.24
CA ALA A 81 -9.82 15.41 -6.63
C ALA A 81 -8.42 15.15 -6.07
N VAL A 82 -8.31 14.27 -5.08
CA VAL A 82 -7.04 13.92 -4.46
C VAL A 82 -6.59 12.56 -4.98
N THR A 83 -5.40 12.50 -5.57
CA THR A 83 -4.83 11.28 -6.15
C THR A 83 -3.46 10.99 -5.57
N ALA A 84 -3.28 9.79 -5.02
CA ALA A 84 -1.98 9.30 -4.58
C ALA A 84 -1.43 8.27 -5.57
N ARG A 85 -0.13 8.37 -5.87
CA ARG A 85 0.62 7.40 -6.68
C ARG A 85 1.86 6.96 -5.93
N ALA A 86 2.12 5.66 -5.90
CA ALA A 86 3.31 5.08 -5.31
C ALA A 86 4.12 4.32 -6.36
N VAL A 87 5.45 4.41 -6.28
CA VAL A 87 6.39 3.61 -7.08
C VAL A 87 7.42 3.00 -6.13
N ASP A 88 7.53 1.67 -6.13
CA ASP A 88 8.42 0.94 -5.24
C ASP A 88 9.81 0.71 -5.86
N ALA A 89 10.75 0.14 -5.08
CA ALA A 89 12.14 -0.06 -5.52
C ALA A 89 12.30 -1.05 -6.69
N LEU A 90 11.26 -1.85 -6.97
CA LEU A 90 11.23 -2.76 -8.12
C LEU A 90 10.58 -2.11 -9.35
N GLY A 91 10.23 -0.81 -9.28
CA GLY A 91 9.54 -0.08 -10.33
C GLY A 91 8.05 -0.42 -10.45
N ARG A 92 7.48 -1.16 -9.49
CA ARG A 92 6.04 -1.47 -9.49
C ARG A 92 5.29 -0.25 -8.98
N TRP A 93 4.15 0.04 -9.59
CA TRP A 93 3.36 1.21 -9.24
C TRP A 93 1.94 0.84 -8.79
N ALA A 94 1.36 1.73 -7.99
CA ALA A 94 -0.03 1.68 -7.56
C ALA A 94 -0.57 3.10 -7.38
N GLY A 95 -1.90 3.27 -7.38
CA GLY A 95 -2.53 4.54 -7.09
C GLY A 95 -3.95 4.40 -6.59
N ALA A 96 -4.45 5.46 -5.98
CA ALA A 96 -5.82 5.59 -5.49
C ALA A 96 -6.24 7.05 -5.56
N SER A 97 -7.55 7.28 -5.67
CA SER A 97 -8.13 8.62 -5.69
C SER A 97 -9.38 8.68 -4.82
N ILE A 98 -9.62 9.84 -4.20
CA ILE A 98 -10.84 10.17 -3.48
C ILE A 98 -11.28 11.59 -3.83
N ILE A 99 -12.54 11.91 -3.59
CA ILE A 99 -13.01 13.30 -3.59
C ILE A 99 -13.04 13.78 -2.14
N VAL A 100 -12.44 14.95 -1.90
CA VAL A 100 -12.40 15.63 -0.62
C VAL A 100 -13.25 16.90 -0.74
N GLU A 101 -14.16 17.12 0.21
CA GLU A 101 -14.98 18.33 0.28
C GLU A 101 -14.53 19.20 1.46
N ARG A 102 -14.31 20.48 1.21
CA ARG A 102 -13.72 21.46 2.15
C ARG A 102 -14.68 22.61 2.44
#